data_AF-A0A917I837-F1
#
_entry.id   AF-A0A917I837-F1
#
_cell.length_a   1.000
_cell.length_b   1.000
_cell.length_c   1.000
_cell.angle_alpha   90.00
_cell.angle_beta   90.00
_cell.angle_gamma   90.00
#
_symmetry.space_group_name_H-M   'P 1'
#
loop_
_entity.id
_entity.type
_entity.pdbx_description
1 polymer ?
#
loop_
_entity_poly.entity_id
_entity_poly.type
_entity_poly.pdbx_seq_one_letter_code
_entity_poly.pdbx_strand_id
1 'polypeptide(L)'
;MRIFMFSSQTKDGLNAFAGDAEGSKLPQRYAPWGIVGVLQARQNPPHNFSRRAIEAAIGDSGFQLWRTKAGTEAANAAAAAREAAV
;
A
#
# COMPACT_ATOMS: atom_id res chain seq x y z
N MET A 1 -2.69 -0.08 -13.76
CA MET A 1 -3.76 0.60 -12.97
C MET A 1 -3.13 1.58 -11.96
N ARG A 2 -3.94 2.45 -11.31
CA ARG A 2 -3.48 3.18 -10.12
C ARG A 2 -3.61 2.26 -8.91
N ILE A 3 -2.60 2.21 -8.07
CA ILE A 3 -2.58 1.37 -6.88
C ILE A 3 -2.49 2.30 -5.67
N PHE A 4 -3.40 2.16 -4.73
CA PHE A 4 -3.44 2.91 -3.49
C PHE A 4 -2.83 2.07 -2.38
N MET A 5 -1.95 2.68 -1.59
CA MET A 5 -1.29 2.05 -0.47
C MET A 5 -1.95 2.48 0.83
N PHE A 6 -2.21 1.51 1.69
CA PHE A 6 -2.81 1.72 3.00
C PHE A 6 -1.94 1.09 4.09
N SER A 7 -1.87 1.74 5.25
CA SER A 7 -1.31 1.16 6.47
C SER A 7 -2.44 0.88 7.46
N SER A 8 -2.40 -0.28 8.12
CA SER A 8 -3.31 -0.59 9.21
C SER A 8 -2.93 0.22 10.45
N GLN A 9 -3.89 0.94 11.03
CA GLN A 9 -3.67 1.65 12.29
C GLN A 9 -3.78 0.73 13.51
N THR A 10 -4.32 -0.47 13.35
CA THR A 10 -4.46 -1.45 14.44
C THR A 10 -3.29 -2.42 14.52
N LYS A 11 -2.48 -2.52 13.45
CA LYS A 11 -1.34 -3.44 13.42
C LYS A 11 -0.12 -2.82 12.76
N ASP A 12 0.90 -2.58 13.58
CA ASP A 12 2.18 -2.05 13.14
C ASP A 12 2.81 -2.94 12.06
N GLY A 13 3.28 -2.29 10.99
CA GLY A 13 3.92 -2.93 9.86
C GLY A 13 2.99 -3.74 8.96
N LEU A 14 1.67 -3.71 9.19
CA LEU A 14 0.70 -4.28 8.25
C LEU A 14 0.22 -3.22 7.26
N ASN A 15 0.40 -3.52 5.98
CA ASN A 15 0.03 -2.64 4.90
C ASN A 15 -0.79 -3.38 3.84
N ALA A 16 -1.45 -2.62 2.97
CA ALA A 16 -2.26 -3.13 1.89
C ALA A 16 -2.10 -2.31 0.61
N PHE A 17 -2.29 -2.96 -0.53
CA PHE A 17 -2.50 -2.34 -1.82
C PHE A 17 -3.95 -2.55 -2.26
N ALA A 18 -4.60 -1.52 -2.79
CA ALA A 18 -5.94 -1.60 -3.39
C ALA A 18 -6.01 -0.83 -4.72
N GLY A 19 -7.04 -1.10 -5.51
CA GLY A 19 -7.28 -0.44 -6.79
C GLY A 19 -8.02 0.90 -6.67
N ASP A 20 -8.53 1.22 -5.49
CA ASP A 20 -9.39 2.37 -5.20
C ASP A 20 -8.90 3.14 -3.97
N ALA A 21 -9.22 4.44 -3.93
CA ALA A 21 -8.80 5.35 -2.86
C ALA A 21 -9.53 5.10 -1.54
N GLU A 22 -10.69 4.44 -1.59
CA GLU A 22 -11.52 4.19 -0.41
C GLU A 22 -11.10 2.92 0.33
N GLY A 23 -10.32 2.05 -0.33
CA GLY A 23 -9.98 0.74 0.18
C GLY A 23 -11.23 -0.12 0.38
N SER A 24 -12.25 -0.01 -0.48
CA SER A 24 -13.57 -0.61 -0.27
C SER A 24 -13.52 -2.13 -0.10
N LYS A 25 -12.52 -2.78 -0.68
CA LYS A 25 -12.30 -4.23 -0.58
C LYS A 25 -11.35 -4.64 0.55
N LEU A 26 -10.83 -3.71 1.33
CA LEU A 26 -9.90 -4.01 2.41
C LEU A 26 -10.60 -4.69 3.60
N PRO A 27 -9.95 -5.64 4.27
CA PRO A 27 -10.52 -6.33 5.42
C PRO A 27 -10.76 -5.36 6.59
N GLN A 28 -12.01 -5.29 7.07
CA GLN A 28 -12.39 -4.44 8.21
C GLN A 28 -11.72 -4.82 9.53
N ARG A 29 -11.29 -6.08 9.69
CA ARG A 29 -10.57 -6.54 10.90
C ARG A 29 -9.25 -5.80 11.18
N TYR A 30 -8.68 -5.16 10.16
CA TYR A 30 -7.45 -4.38 10.25
C TYR A 30 -7.71 -2.88 10.00
N ALA A 31 -8.97 -2.49 9.84
CA ALA A 31 -9.38 -1.09 9.83
C ALA A 31 -9.16 -0.48 11.24
N PRO A 32 -9.00 0.85 11.35
CA PRO A 32 -9.01 1.81 10.25
C PRO A 32 -7.73 1.76 9.40
N TRP A 33 -7.91 1.89 8.08
CA TRP A 33 -6.83 1.93 7.10
C TRP A 33 -6.48 3.39 6.80
N GLY A 34 -5.22 3.77 6.98
CA GLY A 34 -4.70 5.09 6.61
C GLY A 34 -4.08 5.06 5.22
N ILE A 35 -4.44 5.98 4.33
CA ILE A 35 -3.77 6.12 3.03
C ILE A 35 -2.35 6.63 3.27
N VAL A 36 -1.37 5.88 2.79
CA VAL A 36 0.05 6.26 2.89
C VAL A 36 0.65 6.72 1.57
N GLY A 37 0.01 6.37 0.44
CA GLY A 37 0.46 6.87 -0.86
C GLY A 37 -0.27 6.23 -2.04
N VAL A 38 0.07 6.68 -3.25
CA VAL A 38 -0.52 6.20 -4.51
C VAL A 38 0.59 5.90 -5.50
N LEU A 39 0.65 4.66 -5.99
CA LEU A 39 1.50 4.26 -7.10
C LEU A 39 0.79 4.55 -8.41
N GLN A 40 1.34 5.52 -9.16
CA GLN A 40 0.92 5.82 -10.52
C GLN A 40 1.23 4.67 -11.47
N ALA A 41 0.51 4.53 -12.58
CA ALA A 41 0.62 3.37 -13.48
C ALA A 41 2.04 3.13 -14.04
N ARG A 42 2.84 4.18 -14.20
CA ARG A 42 4.23 4.12 -14.70
C ARG A 42 5.29 4.03 -13.59
N GLN A 43 4.88 4.03 -12.33
CA GLN A 43 5.79 4.05 -11.20
C GLN A 43 6.07 2.62 -10.73
N ASN A 44 7.35 2.28 -10.60
CA ASN A 44 7.73 0.97 -10.08
C ASN A 44 7.44 0.88 -8.59
N PRO A 45 6.89 -0.25 -8.10
CA PRO A 45 6.66 -0.43 -6.68
C PRO A 45 7.97 -0.46 -5.89
N PRO A 46 7.98 0.05 -4.64
CA PRO A 46 9.12 -0.09 -3.75
C PRO A 46 9.39 -1.57 -3.41
N HIS A 47 10.60 -1.90 -2.93
CA HIS A 47 11.00 -3.24 -2.47
C HIS A 47 10.98 -4.38 -3.49
N ASN A 48 11.18 -4.11 -4.78
CA ASN A 48 11.10 -5.13 -5.84
C ASN A 48 9.75 -5.85 -5.89
N PHE A 49 8.67 -5.26 -5.35
CA PHE A 49 7.35 -5.85 -5.54
C PHE A 49 7.01 -5.86 -7.03
N SER A 50 6.62 -7.04 -7.52
CA SER A 50 6.15 -7.16 -8.89
C SER A 50 4.82 -6.45 -9.03
N ARG A 51 4.81 -5.31 -9.75
CA ARG A 51 3.57 -4.58 -10.08
C ARG A 51 2.52 -5.53 -10.62
N ARG A 52 2.89 -6.40 -11.55
CA ARG A 52 1.99 -7.39 -12.15
C ARG A 52 1.33 -8.31 -11.12
N ALA A 53 2.05 -8.70 -10.07
CA ALA A 53 1.51 -9.54 -9.01
C ALA A 53 0.52 -8.76 -8.12
N ILE A 54 0.85 -7.51 -7.76
CA ILE A 54 -0.07 -6.63 -7.02
C ILE A 54 -1.35 -6.40 -7.84
N GLU A 55 -1.19 -6.06 -9.12
CA GLU A 55 -2.28 -5.80 -10.04
C GLU A 55 -3.17 -7.05 -10.23
N ALA A 56 -2.57 -8.23 -10.34
CA ALA A 56 -3.31 -9.49 -10.41
C ALA A 56 -4.09 -9.77 -9.11
N ALA A 57 -3.45 -9.59 -7.95
CA ALA A 57 -4.11 -9.79 -6.66
C ALA A 57 -5.25 -8.79 -6.40
N ILE A 58 -5.09 -7.53 -6.82
CA ILE A 58 -6.16 -6.54 -6.79
C ILE A 58 -7.29 -6.95 -7.74
N GLY A 59 -6.98 -7.45 -8.93
CA GLY A 59 -7.98 -7.93 -9.89
C GLY A 59 -8.78 -9.12 -9.36
N ASP A 60 -8.12 -10.06 -8.68
CA ASP A 60 -8.71 -11.30 -8.16
C ASP A 60 -9.42 -11.10 -6.81
N SER A 61 -8.69 -10.61 -5.82
CA SER A 61 -9.14 -10.50 -4.43
C SER A 61 -9.59 -9.09 -4.04
N GLY A 62 -9.30 -8.07 -4.87
CA GLY A 62 -9.60 -6.67 -4.58
C GLY A 62 -8.50 -5.92 -3.83
N PHE A 63 -7.56 -6.64 -3.24
CA PHE A 63 -6.46 -6.07 -2.47
C PHE A 63 -5.28 -7.05 -2.39
N GLN A 64 -4.10 -6.53 -2.03
CA GLN A 64 -2.93 -7.32 -1.67
C GLN A 64 -2.40 -6.86 -0.32
N LEU A 65 -2.34 -7.76 0.67
CA LEU A 65 -1.70 -7.47 1.96
C LEU A 65 -0.20 -7.71 1.88
N TRP A 66 0.55 -6.87 2.58
CA TRP A 66 1.98 -7.04 2.76
C TRP A 66 2.39 -6.57 4.15
N ARG A 67 3.52 -7.07 4.63
CA ARG A 67 4.06 -6.68 5.93
C ARG A 67 5.50 -6.26 5.80
N THR A 68 5.89 -5.18 6.45
CA THR A 68 7.30 -4.87 6.68
C THR A 68 7.77 -5.59 7.92
N LYS A 69 8.90 -6.29 7.82
CA LYS A 69 9.63 -6.76 9.01
C LYS A 69 10.08 -5.49 9.75
N ALA A 70 9.71 -5.35 11.03
CA ALA A 70 10.01 -4.15 11.80
C ALA A 70 11.52 -3.86 11.77
N GLY A 71 11.88 -2.69 11.23
CA GLY A 71 13.25 -2.25 11.04
C GLY A 71 13.46 -1.66 9.64
N THR A 72 13.51 -0.32 9.57
CA THR A 72 14.22 0.47 8.55
C THR A 72 13.43 1.09 7.39
N GLU A 73 12.44 0.46 6.76
CA GLU A 73 12.07 0.95 5.41
C GLU A 73 10.65 1.54 5.24
N ALA A 74 9.65 1.11 6.02
CA ALA A 74 8.30 1.71 5.96
C ALA A 74 8.24 3.16 6.51
N ALA A 75 9.10 3.50 7.48
CA ALA A 75 9.23 4.87 7.98
C ALA A 75 9.82 5.80 6.90
N ASN A 76 10.65 5.28 5.99
CA ASN A 76 11.32 6.09 4.97
C ASN A 76 10.45 6.24 3.70
N ALA A 77 9.62 5.23 3.36
CA ALA A 77 8.65 5.36 2.26
C ALA A 77 7.53 6.36 2.56
N ALA A 78 7.09 6.43 3.83
CA ALA A 78 6.14 7.43 4.29
C ALA A 78 6.77 8.83 4.46
N ALA A 79 8.10 8.94 4.63
CA ALA A 79 8.83 10.21 4.67
C ALA A 79 9.13 10.76 3.26
N ALA A 80 9.47 9.90 2.29
CA ALA A 80 9.73 10.30 0.90
C ALA A 80 8.49 10.85 0.18
N ALA A 81 7.29 10.36 0.52
CA ALA A 81 6.04 10.93 0.00
C ALA A 81 5.70 12.30 0.60
N ARG A 82 6.31 12.66 1.74
CA ARG A 82 6.14 13.97 2.39
C ARG A 82 7.09 15.04 1.83
N GLU A 83 8.16 14.65 1.13
CA GLU A 83 9.13 15.59 0.56
C GLU A 83 8.83 16.00 -0.90
N ALA A 84 8.00 15.25 -1.62
CA ALA A 84 7.65 15.56 -3.02
C ALA A 84 6.51 16.58 -3.19
N ALA A 85 6.10 17.27 -2.11
CA ALA A 85 5.00 18.23 -2.08
C ALA A 85 5.42 19.64 -1.62
N VAL A 86 6.69 20.01 -1.85
CA VAL A 86 7.21 21.39 -1.74
C VAL A 86 7.74 21.84 -3.09
#